data_AF-A0A5C4J2S1-F1
#
_entry.id   AF-A0A5C4J2S1-F1
#
_cell.length_a   1.000
_cell.length_b   1.000
_cell.length_c   1.000
_cell.angle_alpha   90.00
_cell.angle_beta   90.00
_cell.angle_gamma   90.00
#
_symmetry.space_group_name_H-M   'P 1'
#
loop_
_entity.id
_entity.type
_entity.pdbx_description
1 polymer ?
#
loop_
_entity_poly.entity_id
_entity_poly.type
_entity_poly.pdbx_seq_one_letter_code
_entity_poly.pdbx_strand_id
1 'polypeptide(L)'
;MSTYVPPGWPSQVHPPGSDRFEDTALAWLLELVPPEYRRYGVLRRYPIALARMARHHVSASVEAAREGFRTARVDLGEVVPPHGIESVLDTYRREGARLVALLQGIELVETALRGLAEPDDPAHRRPFTPKL
;
A
#
# COMPACT_ATOMS: atom_id res chain seq x y z
N MET A 1 -17.30 -7.59 19.72
CA MET A 1 -16.43 -8.67 19.21
C MET A 1 -15.06 -8.05 18.96
N SER A 2 -13.99 -8.57 19.59
CA SER A 2 -12.65 -8.03 19.40
C SER A 2 -12.16 -8.45 18.01
N THR A 3 -12.14 -7.52 17.06
CA THR A 3 -11.67 -7.79 15.71
C THR A 3 -10.15 -7.72 15.69
N TYR A 4 -9.53 -8.87 15.39
CA TYR A 4 -8.09 -9.01 15.26
C TYR A 4 -7.56 -8.00 14.23
N VAL A 5 -6.56 -7.21 14.63
CA VAL A 5 -5.86 -6.28 13.76
C VAL A 5 -4.51 -6.89 13.42
N PRO A 6 -4.26 -7.29 12.15
CA PRO A 6 -2.98 -7.84 11.75
C PRO A 6 -1.82 -6.86 11.99
N PRO A 7 -0.62 -7.33 12.34
CA PRO A 7 0.57 -6.48 12.35
C PRO A 7 0.78 -5.80 11.00
N GLY A 8 1.12 -4.51 11.00
CA GLY A 8 1.26 -3.71 9.78
C GLY A 8 -0.06 -3.12 9.24
N TRP A 9 -1.16 -3.29 9.97
CA TRP A 9 -2.43 -2.65 9.62
C TRP A 9 -2.31 -1.12 9.62
N PRO A 10 -2.87 -0.43 8.59
CA PRO A 10 -2.81 1.03 8.52
C PRO A 10 -3.65 1.67 9.64
N SER A 11 -3.06 2.62 10.36
CA SER A 11 -3.69 3.27 11.52
C SER A 11 -4.93 4.10 11.16
N GLN A 12 -5.08 4.49 9.89
CA GLN A 12 -6.22 5.25 9.37
C GLN A 12 -7.44 4.37 9.07
N VAL A 13 -7.28 3.04 9.02
CA VAL A 13 -8.34 2.11 8.65
C VAL A 13 -8.82 1.38 9.89
N HIS A 14 -10.14 1.37 10.11
CA HIS A 14 -10.70 0.62 11.22
C HIS A 14 -10.45 -0.90 11.08
N PRO A 15 -10.46 -1.67 12.18
CA PRO A 15 -10.24 -3.11 12.13
C PRO A 15 -11.18 -3.82 11.14
N PRO A 16 -10.74 -4.91 10.48
CA PRO A 16 -11.60 -5.76 9.65
C PRO A 16 -12.91 -6.10 10.36
N GLY A 17 -14.03 -6.17 9.65
CA GLY A 17 -15.32 -6.58 10.23
C GLY A 17 -15.98 -5.59 11.18
N SER A 18 -15.40 -4.41 11.41
CA SER A 18 -16.09 -3.31 12.10
C SER A 18 -17.02 -2.55 11.17
N ASP A 19 -18.09 -1.94 11.71
CA ASP A 19 -19.09 -1.19 10.93
C ASP A 19 -18.49 -0.05 10.08
N ARG A 20 -17.34 0.49 10.49
CA ARG A 20 -16.64 1.60 9.81
C ARG A 20 -15.47 1.13 8.95
N PHE A 21 -15.20 -0.18 8.87
CA PHE A 21 -14.06 -0.73 8.13
C PHE A 21 -14.09 -0.29 6.66
N GLU A 22 -15.16 -0.59 5.94
CA GLU A 22 -15.24 -0.34 4.50
C GLU A 22 -15.15 1.15 4.16
N ASP A 23 -15.85 2.00 4.94
CA ASP A 23 -15.82 3.45 4.76
C ASP A 23 -14.41 4.04 4.96
N THR A 24 -13.70 3.61 6.01
CA THR A 24 -12.35 4.11 6.31
C THR A 24 -11.30 3.51 5.39
N ALA A 25 -11.47 2.26 4.96
CA ALA A 25 -10.65 1.63 3.92
C ALA A 25 -10.80 2.37 2.58
N LEU A 26 -12.03 2.68 2.17
CA LEU A 26 -12.31 3.42 0.95
C LEU A 26 -11.67 4.81 0.98
N ALA A 27 -11.84 5.54 2.09
CA ALA A 27 -11.25 6.88 2.27
C ALA A 27 -9.72 6.83 2.16
N TRP A 28 -9.10 5.93 2.91
CA TRP A 28 -7.66 5.74 2.92
C TRP A 28 -7.12 5.33 1.53
N LEU A 29 -7.72 4.34 0.87
CA LEU A 29 -7.29 3.89 -0.46
C LEU A 29 -7.40 5.01 -1.51
N LEU A 30 -8.40 5.88 -1.42
CA LEU A 30 -8.55 7.05 -2.31
C LEU A 30 -7.45 8.11 -2.10
N GLU A 31 -6.75 8.11 -0.97
CA GLU A 31 -5.58 8.97 -0.75
C GLU A 31 -4.31 8.43 -1.44
N LEU A 32 -4.28 7.14 -1.78
CA LEU A 32 -3.10 6.46 -2.33
C LEU A 32 -3.07 6.40 -3.87
N VAL A 33 -4.17 6.80 -4.51
CA VAL A 33 -4.35 6.78 -5.97
C VAL A 33 -4.48 8.20 -6.52
N PRO A 34 -4.38 8.41 -7.85
CA PRO A 34 -4.57 9.72 -8.44
C PRO A 34 -5.92 10.33 -8.03
N PRO A 35 -5.95 11.63 -7.67
CA PRO A 35 -7.15 12.27 -7.15
C PRO A 35 -8.34 12.21 -8.12
N GLU A 36 -8.06 12.11 -9.42
CA GLU A 36 -9.02 11.94 -10.50
C GLU A 36 -9.91 10.72 -10.29
N TYR A 37 -9.43 9.68 -9.60
CA TYR A 37 -10.18 8.44 -9.43
C TYR A 37 -11.47 8.65 -8.63
N ARG A 38 -11.55 9.71 -7.82
CA ARG A 38 -12.76 10.09 -7.08
C ARG A 38 -13.97 10.37 -7.98
N ARG A 39 -13.76 10.68 -9.26
CA ARG A 39 -14.83 10.91 -10.25
C ARG A 39 -15.50 9.61 -10.73
N TYR A 40 -14.83 8.46 -10.56
CA TYR A 40 -15.34 7.19 -11.02
C TYR A 40 -16.15 6.49 -9.93
N GLY A 41 -17.47 6.65 -9.98
CA GLY A 41 -18.40 6.07 -8.99
C GLY A 41 -18.27 4.55 -8.81
N VAL A 42 -17.77 3.84 -9.82
CA VAL A 42 -17.46 2.39 -9.77
C VAL A 42 -16.48 2.04 -8.65
N LEU A 43 -15.51 2.91 -8.35
CA LEU A 43 -14.49 2.65 -7.32
C LEU A 43 -15.05 2.81 -5.90
N ARG A 44 -16.09 3.62 -5.72
CA ARG A 44 -16.84 3.69 -4.46
C ARG A 44 -17.80 2.51 -4.29
N ARG A 45 -18.35 2.02 -5.40
CA ARG A 45 -19.25 0.86 -5.41
C ARG A 45 -18.51 -0.46 -5.19
N TYR A 46 -17.25 -0.55 -5.64
CA TYR A 46 -16.44 -1.76 -5.54
C TYR A 46 -15.07 -1.45 -4.92
N PRO A 47 -14.97 -1.31 -3.58
CA PRO A 47 -13.71 -0.99 -2.89
C PRO A 47 -12.59 -2.01 -3.16
N ILE A 48 -12.92 -3.27 -3.45
CA ILE A 48 -11.94 -4.29 -3.84
C ILE A 48 -11.21 -3.95 -5.15
N ALA A 49 -11.90 -3.33 -6.11
CA ALA A 49 -11.29 -2.87 -7.35
C ALA A 49 -10.34 -1.70 -7.07
N LEU A 50 -10.75 -0.77 -6.19
CA LEU A 50 -9.91 0.33 -5.75
C LEU A 50 -8.65 -0.16 -5.04
N ALA A 51 -8.76 -1.14 -4.13
CA ALA A 51 -7.62 -1.74 -3.42
C ALA A 51 -6.59 -2.33 -4.40
N ARG A 52 -7.06 -3.08 -5.40
CA ARG A 52 -6.19 -3.59 -6.47
C ARG A 52 -5.49 -2.47 -7.23
N MET A 53 -6.20 -1.39 -7.57
CA MET A 53 -5.60 -0.25 -8.28
C MET A 53 -4.59 0.50 -7.43
N ALA A 54 -4.87 0.72 -6.14
CA ALA A 54 -3.95 1.30 -5.18
C ALA A 54 -2.68 0.47 -5.05
N ARG A 55 -2.80 -0.86 -4.96
CA ARG A 55 -1.66 -1.78 -4.94
C ARG A 55 -0.77 -1.61 -6.17
N HIS A 56 -1.35 -1.53 -7.37
CA HIS A 56 -0.59 -1.28 -8.59
C HIS A 56 0.11 0.09 -8.58
N HIS A 57 -0.55 1.14 -8.12
CA HIS A 57 0.02 2.48 -8.04
C HIS A 57 1.21 2.55 -7.08
N VAL A 58 1.06 2.00 -5.88
CA VAL A 58 2.13 2.00 -4.87
C VAL A 58 3.26 1.06 -5.28
N SER A 59 2.95 -0.10 -5.88
CA SER A 59 3.99 -0.99 -6.44
C SER A 59 4.81 -0.29 -7.54
N ALA A 60 4.17 0.42 -8.46
CA ALA A 60 4.89 1.23 -9.46
C ALA A 60 5.74 2.33 -8.81
N SER A 61 5.25 2.94 -7.73
CA SER A 61 6.00 3.94 -6.97
C SER A 61 7.23 3.35 -6.27
N VAL A 62 7.14 2.12 -5.75
CA VAL A 62 8.29 1.39 -5.18
C VAL A 62 9.36 1.17 -6.26
N GLU A 63 8.96 0.72 -7.45
CA GLU A 63 9.90 0.52 -8.56
C GLU A 63 10.51 1.84 -9.03
N ALA A 64 9.73 2.91 -9.09
CA ALA A 64 10.24 4.24 -9.42
C ALA A 64 11.27 4.74 -8.39
N ALA A 65 11.04 4.54 -7.09
CA ALA A 65 12.00 4.89 -6.06
C ALA A 65 13.30 4.08 -6.15
N ARG A 66 13.20 2.79 -6.48
CA ARG A 66 14.36 1.90 -6.70
C ARG A 66 15.16 2.31 -7.93
N GLU A 67 14.48 2.63 -9.03
CA GLU A 67 15.10 3.13 -10.25
C GLU A 67 15.84 4.44 -9.98
N GLY A 68 15.14 5.43 -9.39
CA GLY A 68 15.73 6.71 -9.06
C GLY A 68 16.94 6.60 -8.14
N PHE A 69 16.91 5.70 -7.16
CA PHE A 69 18.08 5.42 -6.32
C PHE A 69 19.27 4.87 -7.13
N ARG A 70 19.02 3.94 -8.06
CA ARG A 70 20.06 3.32 -8.88
C ARG A 70 20.70 4.31 -9.85
N THR A 71 19.93 5.23 -10.42
CA THR A 71 20.42 6.09 -11.50
C THR A 71 20.81 7.50 -11.04
N ALA A 72 20.36 7.98 -9.87
CA ALA A 72 20.51 9.37 -9.44
C ALA A 72 21.94 9.93 -9.56
N ARG A 73 22.99 9.15 -9.25
CA ARG A 73 24.38 9.61 -9.37
C ARG A 73 24.77 9.91 -10.81
N VAL A 74 24.31 9.08 -11.75
CA VAL A 74 24.60 9.22 -13.18
C VAL A 74 23.74 10.31 -13.79
N ASP A 75 22.44 10.28 -13.53
CA ASP A 75 21.47 11.18 -14.16
C ASP A 75 21.61 12.64 -13.68
N LEU A 76 22.03 12.83 -12.42
CA LEU A 76 22.08 14.15 -11.78
C LEU A 76 23.51 14.69 -11.58
N GLY A 77 24.55 13.89 -11.89
CA GLY A 77 25.95 14.20 -11.59
C GLY A 77 26.44 15.55 -12.12
N GLU A 78 25.93 15.97 -13.28
CA GLU A 78 26.32 17.22 -13.95
C GLU A 78 25.55 18.46 -13.45
N VAL A 79 24.43 18.27 -12.76
CA VAL A 79 23.49 19.36 -12.41
C VAL A 79 23.24 19.51 -10.90
N VAL A 80 23.62 18.51 -10.10
CA VAL A 80 23.48 18.52 -8.63
C VAL A 80 24.84 18.27 -7.99
N PRO A 81 25.27 19.10 -7.01
CA PRO A 81 26.54 18.88 -6.33
C PRO A 81 26.52 17.58 -5.50
N PRO A 82 27.69 16.97 -5.18
CA PRO A 82 27.77 15.66 -4.53
C PRO A 82 26.95 15.53 -3.25
N HIS A 83 26.96 16.53 -2.37
CA HIS A 83 26.17 16.52 -1.13
C HIS A 83 24.65 16.56 -1.38
N GLY A 84 24.22 17.18 -2.48
CA GLY A 84 22.83 17.17 -2.93
C GLY A 84 22.42 15.80 -3.43
N ILE A 85 23.29 15.12 -4.19
CA ILE A 85 23.04 13.75 -4.66
C ILE A 85 22.90 12.79 -3.48
N GLU A 86 23.77 12.88 -2.46
CA GLU A 86 23.64 12.05 -1.26
C GLU A 86 22.31 12.30 -0.52
N SER A 87 21.83 13.54 -0.51
CA SER A 87 20.52 13.89 0.06
C SER A 87 19.35 13.30 -0.75
N VAL A 88 19.46 13.28 -2.08
CA VAL A 88 18.48 12.63 -2.97
C VAL A 88 18.46 11.12 -2.75
N LEU A 89 19.63 10.48 -2.64
CA LEU A 89 19.74 9.05 -2.36
C LEU A 89 19.18 8.67 -0.98
N ASP A 90 19.36 9.52 0.03
CA ASP A 90 18.73 9.35 1.33
C ASP A 90 17.20 9.47 1.25
N THR A 91 16.71 10.43 0.45
CA THR A 91 15.27 10.59 0.19
C THR A 91 14.68 9.33 -0.45
N TYR A 92 15.29 8.80 -1.51
CA TYR A 92 14.83 7.56 -2.14
C TYR A 92 14.86 6.36 -1.20
N ARG A 93 15.86 6.24 -0.32
CA ARG A 93 15.91 5.15 0.68
C ARG A 93 14.75 5.22 1.66
N ARG A 94 14.52 6.40 2.25
CA ARG A 94 13.41 6.61 3.20
C ARG A 94 12.06 6.38 2.53
N GLU A 95 11.88 6.95 1.36
CA GLU A 95 10.62 6.87 0.62
C GLU A 95 10.35 5.46 0.12
N GLY A 96 11.35 4.76 -0.42
CA GLY A 96 11.23 3.36 -0.82
C GLY A 96 10.81 2.46 0.35
N ALA A 97 11.41 2.64 1.53
CA ALA A 97 11.02 1.89 2.73
C ALA A 97 9.57 2.20 3.16
N ARG A 98 9.17 3.48 3.14
CA ARG A 98 7.80 3.91 3.43
C ARG A 98 6.79 3.31 2.45
N LEU A 99 7.10 3.31 1.15
CA LEU A 99 6.24 2.76 0.10
C LEU A 99 6.09 1.23 0.20
N VAL A 100 7.15 0.51 0.57
CA VAL A 100 7.06 -0.94 0.82
C VAL A 100 6.14 -1.24 2.01
N ALA A 101 6.27 -0.51 3.12
CA ALA A 101 5.38 -0.66 4.28
C ALA A 101 3.92 -0.32 3.92
N LEU A 102 3.72 0.74 3.12
CA LEU A 102 2.41 1.11 2.61
C LEU A 102 1.79 0.01 1.73
N LEU A 103 2.59 -0.60 0.84
CA LEU A 103 2.15 -1.69 -0.02
C LEU A 103 1.67 -2.90 0.80
N GLN A 104 2.41 -3.26 1.85
CA GLN A 104 2.01 -4.32 2.79
C GLN A 104 0.67 -4.00 3.47
N GLY A 105 0.48 -2.75 3.91
CA GLY A 105 -0.79 -2.30 4.47
C GLY A 105 -1.96 -2.43 3.48
N ILE A 106 -1.73 -2.10 2.20
CA ILE A 106 -2.74 -2.23 1.15
C ILE A 106 -3.11 -3.71 0.95
N GLU A 107 -2.12 -4.61 0.93
CA GLU A 107 -2.35 -6.05 0.78
C GLU A 107 -3.20 -6.64 1.92
N LEU A 108 -2.97 -6.18 3.15
CA LEU A 108 -3.80 -6.55 4.31
C LEU A 108 -5.25 -6.07 4.15
N VAL A 109 -5.44 -4.81 3.76
CA VAL A 109 -6.79 -4.24 3.54
C VAL A 109 -7.49 -4.91 2.35
N GLU A 110 -6.79 -5.18 1.25
CA GLU A 110 -7.33 -5.91 0.09
C GLU A 110 -7.77 -7.32 0.48
N THR A 111 -6.99 -8.00 1.32
CA THR A 111 -7.33 -9.33 1.85
C THR A 111 -8.59 -9.28 2.71
N ALA A 112 -8.69 -8.30 3.63
CA ALA A 112 -9.87 -8.11 4.46
C ALA A 112 -11.12 -7.75 3.64
N LEU A 113 -11.00 -6.89 2.62
CA LEU A 113 -12.09 -6.52 1.70
C LEU A 113 -12.57 -7.70 0.84
N ARG A 114 -11.72 -8.70 0.58
CA ARG A 114 -12.10 -9.92 -0.16
C ARG A 114 -13.00 -10.86 0.67
N GLY A 115 -13.20 -10.58 1.95
CA GLY A 115 -13.95 -11.47 2.85
C GLY A 115 -13.10 -12.61 3.42
N LEU A 116 -11.77 -12.57 3.28
CA LEU A 116 -10.84 -13.51 3.95
C LEU A 116 -10.67 -13.21 5.45
N ALA A 117 -11.67 -12.56 6.04
CA ALA A 117 -11.85 -12.38 7.47
C ALA A 117 -13.18 -13.04 7.88
N GLU A 118 -13.41 -14.28 7.44
CA GLU A 118 -14.45 -15.12 8.04
C GLU A 118 -13.95 -15.65 9.39
N PRO A 119 -14.67 -15.42 10.50
CA PRO A 119 -14.25 -15.89 11.83
C PRO A 119 -14.13 -17.42 11.97
N ASP A 120 -14.71 -18.21 11.05
CA ASP A 120 -14.94 -19.66 11.23
C ASP A 120 -14.47 -20.55 10.05
N ASP A 121 -13.65 -20.07 9.11
CA ASP A 121 -13.19 -20.91 7.99
C ASP A 121 -12.10 -21.94 8.43
N PRO A 122 -12.37 -23.26 8.40
CA PRO A 122 -11.40 -24.30 8.78
C PRO A 122 -10.21 -24.43 7.84
N ALA A 123 -10.23 -23.84 6.63
CA ALA A 123 -9.08 -23.84 5.72
C ALA A 123 -7.90 -22.99 6.25
N HIS A 124 -8.14 -22.07 7.17
CA HIS A 124 -7.15 -21.12 7.72
C HIS A 124 -6.31 -21.66 8.89
N ARG A 125 -6.57 -22.89 9.37
CA ARG A 125 -5.75 -23.52 10.42
C ARG A 125 -4.44 -24.12 9.89
N ARG A 126 -4.18 -24.05 8.58
CA ARG A 126 -2.91 -24.49 7.97
C ARG A 126 -1.96 -23.30 7.84
N PRO A 127 -0.69 -23.40 8.27
CA PRO A 127 0.28 -22.32 8.12
C PRO A 127 0.45 -21.96 6.65
N PHE A 128 0.26 -20.68 6.32
CA PHE A 128 0.58 -20.10 5.03
C PHE A 128 2.07 -20.34 4.75
N THR A 129 2.36 -21.24 3.82
CA THR A 129 3.72 -21.51 3.35
C THR A 129 3.84 -20.83 1.98
N PRO A 130 4.44 -19.64 1.89
CA PRO A 130 4.67 -19.01 0.61
C PRO A 130 5.63 -19.88 -0.21
N LYS A 131 5.27 -20.18 -1.47
CA LYS A 131 6.21 -20.78 -2.41
C LYS A 131 7.18 -19.69 -2.86
N LEU A 132 8.46 -19.91 -2.55
CA LEU A 132 9.60 -19.23 -3.17
C LEU A 132 9.65 -19.53 -4.67
#